data_AF-A0A016UNE7-F1
#
_entry.id   AF-A0A016UNE7-F1
#
_cell.length_a   1.000
_cell.length_b   1.000
_cell.length_c   1.000
_cell.angle_alpha   90.00
_cell.angle_beta   90.00
_cell.angle_gamma   90.00
#
_symmetry.space_group_name_H-M   'P 1'
#
loop_
_entity.id
_entity.type
_entity.pdbx_description
1 polymer ?
#
loop_
_entity_poly.entity_id
_entity_poly.type
_entity_poly.pdbx_seq_one_letter_code
_entity_poly.pdbx_strand_id
1 'polypeptide(L)'
;MGVWYPKDAPVISFGGSYGGMLSAWFRIKYPHVVNGAWAASAPLIYFKGGGVDQGAFDAITTKTFVAAGCNRFIVANSWNAILNLSSTASGRDFLNNQFRIDPKSQINKTDDGWLLNAYFREAIEYMAMVDYPYPTGFLMPLPAWPVKVACGFMSAAGTNFSDKDLATMMYKASNVYYNSTGTLPYNCIDPSVCGDPGTSGLGNDQLGWPWQV
;
A
#
# COMPACT_ATOMS: atom_id res chain seq x y z
N MET A 1 -32.06 -20.88 10.51
CA MET A 1 -32.52 -19.50 10.78
C MET A 1 -33.59 -19.16 9.74
N GLY A 2 -34.86 -19.08 10.16
CA GLY A 2 -36.02 -18.97 9.26
C GLY A 2 -36.49 -17.53 9.08
N VAL A 3 -35.75 -16.74 8.30
CA VAL A 3 -36.19 -15.41 7.86
C VAL A 3 -36.58 -15.52 6.40
N TRP A 4 -37.80 -15.12 6.07
CA TRP A 4 -38.33 -15.11 4.70
C TRP A 4 -38.69 -13.68 4.33
N TYR A 5 -38.29 -13.26 3.14
CA TYR A 5 -38.64 -11.96 2.58
C TYR A 5 -39.71 -12.14 1.48
N PRO A 6 -40.60 -11.16 1.28
CA PRO A 6 -41.52 -11.15 0.14
C PRO A 6 -40.77 -11.32 -1.18
N LYS A 7 -41.40 -11.96 -2.16
CA LYS A 7 -40.79 -12.21 -3.49
C LYS A 7 -40.42 -10.92 -4.23
N ASP A 8 -41.14 -9.84 -3.93
CA ASP A 8 -41.01 -8.49 -4.47
C ASP A 8 -40.19 -7.55 -3.56
N ALA A 9 -39.54 -8.10 -2.52
CA ALA A 9 -38.69 -7.30 -1.64
C ALA A 9 -37.55 -6.65 -2.45
N PRO A 10 -37.37 -5.32 -2.35
CA PRO A 10 -36.30 -4.64 -3.07
C PRO A 10 -34.93 -5.01 -2.51
N VAL A 11 -33.99 -5.31 -3.40
CA VAL A 11 -32.61 -5.70 -3.06
C VAL A 11 -31.64 -4.57 -3.41
N ILE A 12 -30.82 -4.16 -2.46
CA ILE A 12 -29.72 -3.21 -2.68
C ILE A 12 -28.39 -3.92 -2.47
N SER A 13 -27.51 -3.86 -3.47
CA SER A 13 -26.15 -4.42 -3.36
C SER A 13 -25.18 -3.38 -2.80
N PHE A 14 -24.31 -3.79 -1.89
CA PHE A 14 -23.27 -2.94 -1.30
C PHE A 14 -21.89 -3.57 -1.52
N GLY A 15 -20.90 -2.73 -1.85
CA GLY A 15 -19.54 -3.19 -2.03
C GLY A 15 -18.53 -2.05 -2.00
N GLY A 16 -17.33 -2.35 -1.52
CA GLY A 16 -16.16 -1.47 -1.54
C GLY A 16 -15.07 -2.00 -2.46
N SER A 17 -14.26 -1.13 -3.07
CA SER A 17 -13.13 -1.54 -3.94
C SER A 17 -13.61 -2.45 -5.08
N TYR A 18 -12.97 -3.59 -5.33
CA TYR A 18 -13.43 -4.61 -6.29
C TYR A 18 -14.85 -5.09 -5.99
N GLY A 19 -15.23 -5.25 -4.72
CA GLY A 19 -16.61 -5.56 -4.34
C GLY A 19 -17.60 -4.47 -4.78
N GLY A 20 -17.18 -3.20 -4.77
CA GLY A 20 -17.99 -2.09 -5.29
C GLY A 20 -18.14 -2.15 -6.81
N MET A 21 -17.11 -2.58 -7.54
CA MET A 21 -17.21 -2.86 -8.97
C MET A 21 -18.22 -3.98 -9.23
N LEU A 22 -18.14 -5.07 -8.47
CA LEU A 22 -19.10 -6.17 -8.53
C LEU A 22 -20.52 -5.69 -8.24
N SER A 23 -20.75 -4.87 -7.21
CA SER A 23 -22.06 -4.30 -6.92
C SER A 23 -22.61 -3.45 -8.06
N ALA A 24 -21.79 -2.58 -8.65
CA ALA A 24 -22.18 -1.77 -9.80
C ALA A 24 -22.53 -2.66 -11.01
N TRP A 25 -21.66 -3.60 -11.36
CA TRP A 25 -21.88 -4.52 -12.47
C TRP A 25 -23.09 -5.43 -12.24
N PHE A 26 -23.34 -5.85 -11.00
CA PHE A 26 -24.49 -6.67 -10.65
C PHE A 26 -25.79 -5.91 -10.91
N ARG A 27 -25.89 -4.64 -10.51
CA ARG A 27 -27.04 -3.79 -10.85
C ARG A 27 -27.17 -3.54 -12.34
N ILE A 28 -26.07 -3.30 -13.06
CA ILE A 28 -26.09 -3.06 -14.52
C ILE A 28 -26.57 -4.30 -15.29
N LYS A 29 -26.07 -5.48 -14.93
CA LYS A 29 -26.35 -6.74 -15.65
C LYS A 29 -27.65 -7.41 -15.21
N TYR A 30 -28.04 -7.25 -13.94
CA TYR A 30 -29.21 -7.90 -13.36
C TYR A 30 -30.13 -6.89 -12.65
N PRO A 31 -30.63 -5.86 -13.36
CA PRO A 31 -31.50 -4.84 -12.77
C PRO A 31 -32.87 -5.40 -12.35
N HIS A 32 -33.23 -6.59 -12.84
CA HIS A 32 -34.43 -7.34 -12.45
C HIS A 32 -34.26 -8.11 -11.14
N VAL A 33 -33.03 -8.26 -10.63
CA VAL A 33 -32.72 -8.92 -9.35
C VAL A 33 -32.36 -7.89 -8.29
N VAL A 34 -31.53 -6.91 -8.63
CA VAL A 34 -31.02 -5.89 -7.70
C VAL A 34 -31.59 -4.54 -8.09
N ASN A 35 -32.33 -3.89 -7.20
CA ASN A 35 -32.99 -2.60 -7.42
C ASN A 35 -32.04 -1.40 -7.37
N GLY A 36 -30.90 -1.52 -6.67
CA GLY A 36 -29.89 -0.47 -6.57
C GLY A 36 -28.53 -0.98 -6.11
N ALA A 37 -27.48 -0.19 -6.34
CA ALA A 37 -26.13 -0.53 -5.92
C ALA A 37 -25.42 0.65 -5.26
N TRP A 38 -24.77 0.38 -4.13
CA TRP A 38 -23.83 1.28 -3.48
C TRP A 38 -22.41 0.79 -3.75
N ALA A 39 -21.75 1.41 -4.73
CA ALA A 39 -20.40 1.07 -5.17
C ALA A 39 -19.38 2.05 -4.57
N ALA A 40 -18.93 1.78 -3.33
CA ALA A 40 -18.01 2.66 -2.62
C ALA A 40 -16.56 2.48 -3.12
N SER A 41 -15.88 3.57 -3.45
CA SER A 41 -14.47 3.57 -3.89
C SER A 41 -14.15 2.51 -4.96
N ALA A 42 -15.06 2.32 -5.92
CA ALA A 42 -14.95 1.32 -6.97
C ALA A 42 -14.22 1.89 -8.20
N PRO A 43 -13.03 1.39 -8.58
CA PRO A 43 -12.24 1.93 -9.68
C PRO A 43 -12.75 1.46 -11.06
N LEU A 44 -14.03 1.72 -11.38
CA LEU A 44 -14.73 1.22 -12.57
C LEU A 44 -14.10 1.60 -13.91
N ILE A 45 -13.31 2.69 -13.96
CA ILE A 45 -12.69 3.21 -15.18
C ILE A 45 -11.16 3.06 -15.18
N TYR A 46 -10.57 2.45 -14.15
CA TYR A 46 -9.11 2.27 -14.05
C TYR A 46 -8.65 1.03 -14.83
N PHE A 47 -8.95 1.03 -16.13
CA PHE A 47 -8.64 -0.06 -17.06
C PHE A 47 -8.03 0.50 -18.35
N LYS A 48 -7.37 -0.36 -19.12
CA LYS A 48 -6.89 -0.02 -20.45
C LYS A 48 -8.06 0.51 -21.30
N GLY A 49 -7.92 1.74 -21.81
CA GLY A 49 -8.97 2.41 -22.58
C GLY A 49 -10.03 3.15 -21.75
N GLY A 50 -9.95 3.12 -20.41
CA GLY A 50 -10.85 3.86 -19.52
C GLY A 50 -10.55 5.35 -19.38
N GLY A 51 -9.50 5.85 -20.04
CA GLY A 51 -9.16 7.27 -20.08
C GLY A 51 -8.49 7.83 -18.82
N VAL A 52 -8.08 6.97 -17.88
CA VAL A 52 -7.31 7.36 -16.70
C VAL A 52 -5.81 7.20 -16.98
N ASP A 53 -5.03 8.20 -16.58
CA ASP A 53 -3.56 8.16 -16.65
C ASP A 53 -3.00 7.01 -15.78
N GLN A 54 -2.02 6.26 -16.30
CA GLN A 54 -1.45 5.10 -15.59
C GLN A 54 -0.70 5.50 -14.31
N GLY A 55 -0.21 6.74 -14.22
CA GLY A 55 0.43 7.29 -13.03
C GLY A 55 -0.54 7.99 -12.08
N ALA A 56 -1.85 8.00 -12.36
CA ALA A 56 -2.83 8.72 -11.54
C ALA A 56 -2.86 8.23 -10.08
N PHE A 57 -2.73 6.92 -9.87
CA PHE A 57 -2.68 6.33 -8.53
C PHE A 57 -1.47 6.85 -7.75
N ASP A 58 -0.27 6.73 -8.30
CA ASP A 58 0.98 7.18 -7.69
C ASP A 58 1.00 8.71 -7.47
N ALA A 59 0.41 9.47 -8.39
CA ALA A 59 0.29 10.91 -8.27
C ALA A 59 -0.63 11.33 -7.12
N ILE A 60 -1.78 10.66 -6.94
CA ILE A 60 -2.71 10.90 -5.83
C ILE A 60 -2.06 10.47 -4.51
N THR A 61 -1.42 9.30 -4.45
CA THR A 61 -0.68 8.84 -3.27
C THR A 61 0.39 9.85 -2.86
N THR A 62 1.20 10.31 -3.82
CA THR A 62 2.21 11.36 -3.57
C THR A 62 1.57 12.65 -3.03
N LYS A 63 0.45 13.09 -3.64
CA LYS A 63 -0.27 14.29 -3.20
C LYS A 63 -0.79 14.15 -1.78
N THR A 64 -1.31 12.98 -1.40
CA THR A 64 -1.80 12.69 -0.04
C THR A 64 -0.69 12.87 1.00
N PHE A 65 0.49 12.31 0.76
CA PHE A 65 1.65 12.47 1.66
C PHE A 65 2.13 13.93 1.73
N VAL A 66 2.25 14.62 0.60
CA VAL A 66 2.67 16.03 0.59
C VAL A 66 1.65 16.91 1.32
N ALA A 67 0.35 16.70 1.11
CA ALA A 67 -0.71 17.43 1.79
C ALA A 67 -0.71 17.19 3.31
N ALA A 68 -0.26 16.02 3.75
CA ALA A 68 -0.09 15.67 5.16
C ALA A 68 1.20 16.23 5.81
N GLY A 69 2.07 16.90 5.03
CA GLY A 69 3.25 17.60 5.53
C GLY A 69 4.59 16.94 5.21
N CYS A 70 4.61 15.89 4.37
CA CYS A 70 5.86 15.33 3.88
C CYS A 70 6.56 16.30 2.90
N ASN A 71 7.88 16.38 3.01
CA ASN A 71 8.70 17.08 2.03
C ASN A 71 8.76 16.26 0.73
N ARG A 72 8.23 16.84 -0.36
CA ARG A 72 8.20 16.24 -1.70
C ARG A 72 9.58 15.85 -2.24
N PHE A 73 10.65 16.54 -1.83
CA PHE A 73 12.01 16.18 -2.22
C PHE A 73 12.43 14.85 -1.60
N ILE A 74 12.15 14.64 -0.31
CA ILE A 74 12.48 13.39 0.39
C ILE A 74 11.73 12.23 -0.26
N VAL A 75 10.40 12.36 -0.39
CA VAL A 75 9.53 11.32 -1.00
C VAL A 75 10.02 10.90 -2.39
N ALA A 76 10.47 11.85 -3.22
CA ALA A 76 10.86 11.55 -4.59
C ALA A 76 12.28 11.00 -4.74
N ASN A 77 13.22 11.42 -3.88
CA ASN A 77 14.63 11.05 -4.03
C ASN A 77 15.03 9.81 -3.23
N SER A 78 14.23 9.40 -2.23
CA SER A 78 14.51 8.19 -1.45
C SER A 78 14.57 6.91 -2.29
N TRP A 79 13.79 6.81 -3.37
CA TRP A 79 13.81 5.64 -4.26
C TRP A 79 15.17 5.43 -4.94
N ASN A 80 15.77 6.52 -5.45
CA ASN A 80 17.09 6.47 -6.06
C ASN A 80 18.19 6.30 -5.02
N ALA A 81 18.05 6.91 -3.84
CA ALA A 81 18.98 6.73 -2.74
C ALA A 81 19.12 5.26 -2.32
N ILE A 82 18.01 4.50 -2.30
CA ILE A 82 18.01 3.07 -2.01
C ILE A 82 18.80 2.29 -3.07
N LEU A 83 18.60 2.60 -4.36
CA LEU A 83 19.31 1.94 -5.46
C LEU A 83 20.80 2.30 -5.49
N ASN A 84 21.15 3.56 -5.19
CA ASN A 84 22.54 3.98 -5.05
C ASN A 84 23.23 3.21 -3.92
N LEU A 85 22.57 3.09 -2.75
CA LEU A 85 23.11 2.33 -1.63
C LEU A 85 23.23 0.83 -1.98
N SER A 86 22.23 0.22 -2.62
CA SER A 86 22.27 -1.20 -2.96
C SER A 86 23.39 -1.54 -3.97
N SER A 87 23.84 -0.57 -4.77
CA SER A 87 24.92 -0.75 -5.73
C SER A 87 26.30 -1.02 -5.10
N THR A 88 26.48 -0.70 -3.81
CA THR A 88 27.76 -0.87 -3.11
C THR A 88 27.64 -1.90 -1.98
N ALA A 89 28.73 -2.62 -1.67
CA ALA A 89 28.72 -3.59 -0.57
C ALA A 89 28.41 -2.91 0.78
N SER A 90 29.08 -1.79 1.08
CA SER A 90 28.85 -1.05 2.32
C SER A 90 27.46 -0.41 2.42
N GLY A 91 26.86 -0.03 1.29
CA GLY A 91 25.49 0.44 1.24
C GLY A 91 24.47 -0.68 1.47
N ARG A 92 24.69 -1.88 0.90
CA ARG A 92 23.87 -3.07 1.23
C ARG A 92 23.96 -3.45 2.70
N ASP A 93 25.17 -3.45 3.27
CA ASP A 93 25.36 -3.69 4.70
C ASP A 93 24.61 -2.67 5.55
N PHE A 94 24.64 -1.39 5.17
CA PHE A 94 23.85 -0.35 5.83
C PHE A 94 22.35 -0.64 5.74
N LEU A 95 21.81 -0.91 4.55
CA LEU A 95 20.37 -1.17 4.37
C LEU A 95 19.90 -2.39 5.17
N ASN A 96 20.63 -3.51 5.09
CA ASN A 96 20.30 -4.76 5.79
C ASN A 96 20.29 -4.58 7.31
N ASN A 97 21.30 -3.91 7.86
CA ASN A 97 21.43 -3.75 9.31
C ASN A 97 20.51 -2.65 9.86
N GLN A 98 20.50 -1.48 9.23
CA GLN A 98 19.74 -0.33 9.71
C GLN A 98 18.23 -0.60 9.70
N PHE A 99 17.75 -1.34 8.70
CA PHE A 99 16.32 -1.63 8.53
C PHE A 99 15.94 -3.01 9.08
N ARG A 100 16.86 -3.71 9.77
CA ARG A 100 16.65 -5.05 10.35
C ARG A 100 16.01 -6.00 9.33
N ILE A 101 16.56 -6.04 8.11
CA ILE A 101 16.04 -6.91 7.06
C ILE A 101 16.29 -8.37 7.49
N ASP A 102 15.25 -9.20 7.39
CA ASP A 102 15.32 -10.61 7.77
C ASP A 102 16.44 -11.31 6.98
N PRO A 103 17.31 -12.12 7.62
CA PRO A 103 18.38 -12.86 6.95
C PRO A 103 17.96 -13.60 5.68
N LYS A 104 16.72 -14.10 5.61
CA LYS A 104 16.22 -14.81 4.42
C LYS A 104 15.85 -13.90 3.25
N SER A 105 15.77 -12.58 3.46
CA SER A 105 15.34 -11.58 2.48
C SER A 105 16.35 -10.43 2.29
N GLN A 106 17.62 -10.66 2.65
CA GLN A 106 18.66 -9.63 2.57
C GLN A 106 18.97 -9.18 1.15
N ILE A 107 19.35 -7.91 1.03
CA ILE A 107 19.85 -7.30 -0.20
C ILE A 107 21.30 -7.77 -0.39
N ASN A 108 21.53 -8.68 -1.33
CA ASN A 108 22.83 -9.32 -1.56
C ASN A 108 23.52 -8.82 -2.84
N LYS A 109 22.73 -8.41 -3.85
CA LYS A 109 23.21 -7.81 -5.10
C LYS A 109 22.55 -6.47 -5.37
N THR A 110 23.07 -5.72 -6.34
CA THR A 110 22.58 -4.38 -6.71
C THR A 110 21.08 -4.34 -6.94
N ASP A 111 20.56 -5.31 -7.70
CA ASP A 111 19.14 -5.35 -8.10
C ASP A 111 18.20 -5.67 -6.94
N ASP A 112 18.69 -6.23 -5.84
CA ASP A 112 17.84 -6.52 -4.67
C ASP A 112 17.35 -5.23 -3.99
N GLY A 113 17.95 -4.06 -4.29
CA GLY A 113 17.42 -2.77 -3.85
C GLY A 113 15.99 -2.51 -4.33
N TRP A 114 15.57 -3.13 -5.44
CA TRP A 114 14.19 -3.06 -5.92
C TRP A 114 13.20 -3.77 -4.99
N LEU A 115 13.62 -4.82 -4.28
CA LEU A 115 12.78 -5.49 -3.28
C LEU A 115 12.43 -4.52 -2.16
N LEU A 116 13.41 -3.74 -1.69
CA LEU A 116 13.18 -2.74 -0.65
C LEU A 116 12.30 -1.59 -1.14
N ASN A 117 12.50 -1.13 -2.39
CA ASN A 117 11.62 -0.13 -2.99
C ASN A 117 10.18 -0.64 -3.11
N ALA A 118 9.97 -1.89 -3.52
CA ALA A 118 8.64 -2.50 -3.60
C ALA A 118 7.99 -2.58 -2.21
N TYR A 119 8.73 -3.03 -1.21
CA TYR A 119 8.28 -3.08 0.19
C TYR A 119 7.87 -1.70 0.72
N PHE A 120 8.67 -0.66 0.47
CA PHE A 120 8.31 0.70 0.90
C PHE A 120 7.16 1.29 0.10
N ARG A 121 7.08 1.02 -1.21
CA ARG A 121 5.98 1.44 -2.08
C ARG A 121 4.66 0.91 -1.55
N GLU A 122 4.60 -0.39 -1.26
CA GLU A 122 3.40 -1.04 -0.73
C GLU A 122 2.90 -0.36 0.56
N ALA A 123 3.79 -0.11 1.53
CA ALA A 123 3.42 0.60 2.75
C ALA A 123 2.87 2.01 2.50
N ILE A 124 3.50 2.77 1.60
CA ILE A 124 3.09 4.14 1.29
C ILE A 124 1.72 4.14 0.60
N GLU A 125 1.51 3.27 -0.38
CA GLU A 125 0.25 3.13 -1.10
C GLU A 125 -0.89 2.68 -0.19
N TYR A 126 -0.67 1.63 0.62
CA TYR A 126 -1.70 1.16 1.53
C TYR A 126 -2.02 2.17 2.63
N MET A 127 -1.03 2.84 3.22
CA MET A 127 -1.32 3.90 4.20
C MET A 127 -2.18 5.02 3.58
N ALA A 128 -1.95 5.39 2.31
CA ALA A 128 -2.81 6.37 1.63
C ALA A 128 -4.25 5.86 1.45
N MET A 129 -4.44 4.56 1.23
CA MET A 129 -5.78 3.94 1.12
C MET A 129 -6.51 3.88 2.46
N VAL A 130 -5.78 3.74 3.58
CA VAL A 130 -6.36 3.60 4.92
C VAL A 130 -6.00 4.77 5.86
N ASP A 131 -5.91 5.99 5.32
CA ASP A 131 -5.65 7.23 6.08
C ASP A 131 -6.87 7.70 6.88
N TYR A 132 -7.36 6.83 7.76
CA TYR A 132 -8.58 7.07 8.54
C TYR A 132 -8.32 8.02 9.72
N PRO A 133 -9.34 8.79 10.15
CA PRO A 133 -9.21 9.76 11.25
C PRO A 133 -9.14 9.14 12.66
N TYR A 134 -9.14 7.82 12.76
CA TYR A 134 -9.11 7.03 14.00
C TYR A 134 -8.33 5.73 13.77
N PRO A 135 -7.85 5.06 14.84
CA PRO A 135 -7.12 3.80 14.70
C PRO A 135 -7.97 2.71 14.03
N THR A 136 -7.36 1.96 13.12
CA THR A 136 -8.03 0.86 12.40
C THR A 136 -7.14 -0.37 12.31
N GLY A 137 -7.73 -1.51 11.96
CA GLY A 137 -7.04 -2.78 11.76
C GLY A 137 -7.50 -3.49 10.49
N PHE A 138 -7.84 -2.73 9.43
CA PHE A 138 -8.39 -3.31 8.20
C PHE A 138 -7.33 -4.08 7.41
N LEU A 139 -6.23 -3.42 7.04
CA LEU A 139 -5.07 -4.05 6.39
C LEU A 139 -4.00 -4.41 7.42
N MET A 140 -3.62 -3.41 8.23
CA MET A 140 -2.69 -3.53 9.34
C MET A 140 -3.25 -2.76 10.53
N PRO A 141 -2.84 -3.07 11.77
CA PRO A 141 -3.07 -2.18 12.90
C PRO A 141 -2.39 -0.84 12.62
N LEU A 142 -3.15 0.25 12.56
CA LEU A 142 -2.63 1.58 12.26
C LEU A 142 -3.24 2.63 13.21
N PRO A 143 -2.47 3.67 13.55
CA PRO A 143 -2.99 4.79 14.34
C PRO A 143 -3.99 5.62 13.51
N ALA A 144 -4.61 6.59 14.16
CA ALA A 144 -5.31 7.67 13.47
C ALA A 144 -4.33 8.46 12.58
N TRP A 145 -4.77 8.81 11.37
CA TRP A 145 -3.99 9.59 10.40
C TRP A 145 -2.59 9.01 10.13
N PRO A 146 -2.48 7.73 9.72
CA PRO A 146 -1.19 7.07 9.53
C PRO A 146 -0.27 7.82 8.56
N VAL A 147 -0.80 8.49 7.53
CA VAL A 147 0.02 9.29 6.61
C VAL A 147 0.65 10.48 7.33
N LYS A 148 -0.10 11.16 8.21
CA LYS A 148 0.44 12.27 9.01
C LYS A 148 1.53 11.81 9.97
N VAL A 149 1.36 10.63 10.58
CA VAL A 149 2.38 10.01 11.44
C VAL A 149 3.65 9.72 10.63
N ALA A 150 3.50 9.10 9.45
CA ALA A 150 4.62 8.83 8.54
C ALA A 150 5.34 10.11 8.12
N CYS A 151 4.59 11.18 7.82
CA CYS A 151 5.17 12.48 7.46
C CYS A 151 5.94 13.16 8.59
N GLY A 152 5.70 12.80 9.85
CA GLY A 152 6.54 13.22 10.97
C GLY A 152 8.03 12.88 10.74
N PHE A 153 8.32 11.79 10.02
CA PHE A 153 9.69 11.36 9.70
C PHE A 153 10.24 11.92 8.39
N MET A 154 9.38 12.48 7.53
CA MET A 154 9.75 12.99 6.20
C MET A 154 9.46 14.49 6.06
N SER A 155 9.40 15.24 7.16
CA SER A 155 9.04 16.67 7.19
C SER A 155 10.24 17.61 7.19
N ALA A 156 11.47 17.08 7.25
CA ALA A 156 12.68 17.89 7.31
C ALA A 156 12.77 18.85 6.12
N ALA A 157 13.00 20.12 6.40
CA ALA A 157 13.08 21.16 5.37
C ALA A 157 14.38 21.07 4.56
N GLY A 158 14.34 21.59 3.33
CA GLY A 158 15.49 21.62 2.42
C GLY A 158 15.57 20.42 1.49
N THR A 159 16.70 20.31 0.78
CA THR A 159 16.94 19.33 -0.29
C THR A 159 18.35 18.73 -0.25
N ASN A 160 19.12 19.02 0.80
CA ASN A 160 20.49 18.55 0.92
C ASN A 160 20.57 17.41 1.95
N PHE A 161 20.36 16.19 1.47
CA PHE A 161 20.34 14.97 2.28
C PHE A 161 21.26 13.94 1.64
N SER A 162 21.95 13.15 2.46
CA SER A 162 22.68 11.98 1.95
C SER A 162 21.72 10.85 1.56
N ASP A 163 22.18 9.89 0.76
CA ASP A 163 21.37 8.72 0.43
C ASP A 163 20.97 7.93 1.69
N LYS A 164 21.84 7.88 2.71
CA LYS A 164 21.54 7.24 4.00
C LYS A 164 20.43 7.96 4.76
N ASP A 165 20.41 9.29 4.72
CA ASP A 165 19.36 10.09 5.34
C ASP A 165 18.01 9.84 4.64
N LEU A 166 18.00 9.93 3.31
CA LEU A 166 16.81 9.70 2.50
C LEU A 166 16.23 8.30 2.69
N ALA A 167 17.08 7.27 2.66
CA ALA A 167 16.65 5.90 2.88
C ALA A 167 16.13 5.68 4.32
N THR A 168 16.77 6.30 5.33
CA THR A 168 16.33 6.19 6.73
C THR A 168 14.99 6.89 6.97
N MET A 169 14.76 8.05 6.36
CA MET A 169 13.49 8.77 6.48
C MET A 169 12.34 7.99 5.81
N MET A 170 12.60 7.43 4.62
CA MET A 170 11.63 6.54 3.95
C MET A 170 11.34 5.30 4.79
N TYR A 171 12.37 4.62 5.31
CA TYR A 171 12.20 3.47 6.19
C TYR A 171 11.31 3.79 7.40
N LYS A 172 11.60 4.88 8.12
CA LYS A 172 10.79 5.26 9.30
C LYS A 172 9.34 5.55 8.93
N ALA A 173 9.09 6.20 7.79
CA ALA A 173 7.75 6.44 7.29
C ALA A 173 7.03 5.14 6.93
N SER A 174 7.62 4.29 6.09
CA SER A 174 7.04 3.00 5.69
C SER A 174 6.85 2.04 6.87
N ASN A 175 7.75 2.08 7.86
CA ASN A 175 7.66 1.21 9.05
C ASN A 175 6.48 1.57 9.98
N VAL A 176 5.83 2.72 9.79
CA VAL A 176 4.52 3.00 10.42
C VAL A 176 3.48 1.97 9.99
N TYR A 177 3.53 1.53 8.72
CA TYR A 177 2.62 0.52 8.19
C TYR A 177 2.87 -0.87 8.78
N TYR A 178 4.13 -1.29 8.79
CA TYR A 178 4.51 -2.65 9.16
C TYR A 178 4.69 -2.88 10.66
N ASN A 179 5.02 -1.83 11.43
CA ASN A 179 5.44 -1.97 12.82
C ASN A 179 4.90 -0.86 13.73
N SER A 180 3.64 -0.45 13.53
CA SER A 180 2.96 0.50 14.42
C SER A 180 2.88 0.02 15.88
N THR A 181 2.86 -1.30 16.11
CA THR A 181 2.82 -1.93 17.43
C THR A 181 4.18 -2.04 18.10
N GLY A 182 5.28 -1.83 17.36
CA GLY A 182 6.64 -1.97 17.85
C GLY A 182 7.09 -3.42 18.09
N THR A 183 6.31 -4.41 17.68
CA THR A 183 6.57 -5.84 17.94
C THR A 183 7.26 -6.58 16.79
N LEU A 184 7.42 -5.96 15.61
CA LEU A 184 8.02 -6.60 14.45
C LEU A 184 9.55 -6.77 14.67
N PRO A 185 10.07 -8.01 14.68
CA PRO A 185 11.49 -8.24 14.94
C PRO A 185 12.37 -7.99 13.72
N TYR A 186 11.87 -8.26 12.51
CA TYR A 186 12.60 -8.10 11.26
C TYR A 186 11.65 -7.70 10.13
N ASN A 187 12.15 -6.93 9.18
CA ASN A 187 11.42 -6.58 7.96
C ASN A 187 11.72 -7.62 6.88
N CYS A 188 10.68 -8.29 6.39
CA CYS A 188 10.79 -9.33 5.39
C CYS A 188 10.40 -8.74 4.03
N ILE A 189 11.40 -8.36 3.23
CA ILE A 189 11.18 -7.50 2.06
C ILE A 189 11.02 -8.26 0.73
N ASP A 190 11.29 -9.57 0.73
CA ASP A 190 11.20 -10.41 -0.46
C ASP A 190 9.93 -11.28 -0.42
N PRO A 191 8.88 -10.93 -1.16
CA PRO A 191 7.61 -11.65 -1.12
C PRO A 191 7.74 -13.12 -1.57
N SER A 192 8.78 -13.48 -2.33
CA SER A 192 8.97 -14.87 -2.79
C SER A 192 9.31 -15.84 -1.66
N VAL A 193 9.90 -15.34 -0.56
CA VAL A 193 10.29 -16.12 0.63
C VAL A 193 9.54 -15.71 1.89
N CYS A 194 8.90 -14.54 1.87
CA CYS A 194 8.13 -13.97 2.97
C CYS A 194 6.62 -14.16 2.82
N GLY A 195 6.12 -14.33 1.58
CA GLY A 195 4.75 -13.98 1.25
C GLY A 195 4.57 -12.47 1.15
N ASP A 196 3.49 -12.04 0.52
CA ASP A 196 3.12 -10.63 0.39
C ASP A 196 2.22 -10.24 1.58
N PRO A 197 2.66 -9.34 2.49
CA PRO A 197 1.86 -8.96 3.64
C PRO A 197 0.59 -8.18 3.26
N GLY A 198 0.63 -7.35 2.22
CA GLY A 198 -0.51 -6.59 1.70
C GLY A 198 -1.65 -7.45 1.17
N THR A 199 -1.32 -8.60 0.59
CA THR A 199 -2.30 -9.52 0.00
C THR A 199 -2.45 -10.85 0.73
N SER A 200 -1.65 -11.12 1.78
CA SER A 200 -1.70 -12.35 2.57
C SER A 200 -3.09 -12.71 3.11
N GLY A 201 -3.91 -11.70 3.45
CA GLY A 201 -5.28 -11.89 3.92
C GLY A 201 -6.27 -12.34 2.84
N LEU A 202 -5.89 -12.27 1.56
CA LEU A 202 -6.70 -12.73 0.42
C LEU A 202 -6.54 -14.24 0.16
N GLY A 203 -5.64 -14.90 0.89
CA GLY A 203 -5.31 -16.31 0.75
C GLY A 203 -4.09 -16.54 -0.14
N ASN A 204 -3.41 -17.67 0.08
CA ASN A 204 -2.19 -18.04 -0.65
C ASN A 204 -2.45 -18.68 -2.03
N ASP A 205 -3.71 -18.65 -2.50
CA ASP A 205 -4.09 -19.32 -3.73
C ASP A 205 -3.71 -18.46 -4.94
N GLN A 206 -2.81 -18.96 -5.77
CA GLN A 206 -2.49 -18.34 -7.06
C GLN A 206 -3.72 -18.22 -7.97
N LEU A 207 -4.80 -18.96 -7.69
CA LEU A 207 -6.08 -18.91 -8.38
C LEU A 207 -7.05 -17.86 -7.80
N GLY A 208 -6.65 -17.11 -6.78
CA GLY A 208 -7.41 -16.00 -6.20
C GLY A 208 -7.22 -14.69 -6.94
N TRP A 209 -6.97 -13.60 -6.20
CA TRP A 209 -6.74 -12.26 -6.77
C TRP A 209 -5.62 -12.24 -7.83
N PRO A 210 -4.45 -12.91 -7.64
CA PRO A 210 -3.39 -12.92 -8.64
C PRO A 210 -3.80 -13.50 -10.00
N TRP A 211 -4.78 -14.41 -10.07
CA TRP A 211 -5.29 -14.96 -11.33
C TRP A 211 -6.24 -14.00 -12.06
N GLN A 212 -6.88 -13.09 -11.34
CA GLN A 212 -7.85 -12.15 -11.92
C GLN A 212 -7.20 -10.94 -12.60
N VAL A 213 -5.94 -10.63 -12.28
CA VAL A 213 -5.20 -9.45 -12.74
C VAL A 213 -4.28 -9.72 -13.93
#